data_AF-A0AA36CAW6-F1
#
_entry.id   AF-A0AA36CAW6-F1
#
_cell.length_a   1.000
_cell.length_b   1.000
_cell.length_c   1.000
_cell.angle_alpha   90.00
_cell.angle_beta   90.00
_cell.angle_gamma   90.00
#
_symmetry.space_group_name_H-M   'P 1'
#
loop_
_entity.id
_entity.type
_entity.pdbx_description
1 polymer ?
#
loop_
_entity_poly.entity_id
_entity_poly.type
_entity_poly.pdbx_seq_one_letter_code
_entity_poly.pdbx_strand_id
1 'polypeptide(L)'
;VLTFLGLLAILIMIGVNTGAIRQLAQDYYGLEQDGLTPDEFNHALSTFAVLLVIFICISGLIEAYFLEVIYRFYVFLKERETSFNFNFDTCTPGFTPNNPPNYDGMLG
;
A
#
# COMPACT_ATOMS: atom_id res chain seq x y z
N VAL A 1 4.43 -7.13 -1.09
CA VAL A 1 5.47 -6.71 -2.06
C VAL A 1 5.77 -7.80 -3.07
N LEU A 2 6.17 -9.02 -2.65
CA LEU A 2 6.42 -10.13 -3.58
C LEU A 2 5.18 -10.49 -4.42
N THR A 3 4.00 -10.52 -3.79
CA THR A 3 2.71 -10.76 -4.45
C THR A 3 2.36 -9.67 -5.47
N PHE A 4 2.54 -8.40 -5.10
CA PHE A 4 2.36 -7.24 -5.98
C PHE A 4 3.28 -7.29 -7.20
N LEU A 5 4.56 -7.60 -6.99
CA LEU A 5 5.52 -7.77 -8.10
C LEU A 5 5.15 -8.96 -8.99
N GLY A 6 4.64 -10.05 -8.41
CA GLY A 6 4.11 -11.19 -9.16
C GLY A 6 2.88 -10.84 -10.00
N LEU A 7 1.91 -10.13 -9.42
CA LEU A 7 0.72 -9.64 -10.12
C LEU A 7 1.09 -8.69 -11.27
N LEU A 8 2.03 -7.78 -11.04
CA LEU A 8 2.55 -6.87 -12.06
C LEU A 8 3.24 -7.64 -13.20
N ALA A 9 4.06 -8.65 -12.87
CA ALA A 9 4.73 -9.48 -13.87
C ALA A 9 3.73 -10.28 -14.72
N ILE A 10 2.67 -10.82 -14.10
CA ILE A 10 1.59 -11.52 -14.81
C ILE A 10 0.84 -10.55 -15.74
N LEU A 11 0.54 -9.33 -15.29
CA LEU A 11 -0.08 -8.29 -16.12
C LEU A 11 0.77 -7.95 -17.35
N ILE A 12 2.07 -7.78 -17.16
CA ILE A 12 3.01 -7.49 -18.26
C ILE A 12 3.08 -8.67 -19.22
N MET A 13 3.16 -9.90 -18.72
CA MET A 13 3.21 -11.10 -19.55
C MET A 13 1.96 -11.24 -20.43
N ILE A 14 0.79 -10.95 -19.86
CA ILE A 14 -0.50 -10.96 -20.56
C ILE A 14 -0.59 -9.84 -21.59
N GLY A 15 -0.08 -8.64 -21.29
CA GLY A 15 -0.07 -7.51 -22.22
C GLY A 15 0.92 -7.66 -23.38
N VAL A 16 2.04 -8.35 -23.15
CA VAL A 16 3.09 -8.54 -24.17
C VAL A 16 2.80 -9.73 -25.08
N ASN A 17 2.17 -10.79 -24.56
CA ASN A 17 1.88 -12.00 -25.32
C ASN A 17 0.39 -12.34 -25.28
N THR A 18 -0.33 -11.97 -26.34
CA THR A 18 -1.75 -12.30 -26.51
C THR A 18 -2.02 -13.81 -26.54
N GLY A 19 -1.02 -14.63 -26.90
CA GLY A 19 -1.08 -16.09 -26.85
C GLY A 19 -1.01 -16.66 -25.43
N ALA A 20 -0.47 -15.91 -24.46
CA ALA A 20 -0.38 -16.34 -23.07
C ALA A 20 -1.75 -16.47 -22.40
N ILE A 21 -2.70 -15.59 -22.75
CA ILE A 21 -4.09 -15.67 -22.26
C ILE A 21 -4.74 -16.96 -22.74
N ARG A 22 -4.48 -17.36 -23.98
CA ARG A 22 -5.02 -18.59 -24.57
C ARG A 22 -4.50 -19.82 -23.87
N GLN A 23 -3.19 -19.89 -23.61
CA GLN A 23 -2.58 -20.99 -22.86
C GLN A 23 -3.11 -21.04 -21.42
N LEU A 24 -3.23 -19.88 -20.75
CA LEU A 24 -3.85 -19.82 -19.41
C LEU A 24 -5.30 -20.30 -19.41
N ALA A 25 -6.09 -19.93 -20.41
CA ALA A 25 -7.47 -20.35 -20.51
C ALA A 25 -7.59 -21.87 -20.75
N GLN A 26 -6.65 -22.44 -21.50
CA GLN A 26 -6.57 -23.89 -21.73
C GLN A 26 -6.13 -24.62 -20.45
N ASP A 27 -5.09 -24.15 -19.78
CA ASP A 27 -4.53 -24.79 -18.58
C ASP A 27 -5.46 -24.66 -17.35
N TYR A 28 -6.09 -23.51 -17.17
CA TYR A 28 -6.86 -23.20 -15.95
C TYR A 28 -8.37 -23.44 -16.10
N TYR A 29 -8.90 -23.26 -17.32
CA TYR A 29 -10.32 -23.35 -17.62
C TYR A 29 -10.68 -24.58 -18.46
N GLY A 30 -9.69 -25.38 -18.87
CA GLY A 30 -9.92 -26.63 -19.60
C GLY A 30 -10.59 -26.44 -20.95
N LEU A 31 -10.37 -25.29 -21.62
CA LEU A 31 -10.92 -25.05 -22.95
C LEU A 31 -10.25 -25.96 -23.98
N GLU A 32 -10.79 -27.16 -24.15
CA GLU A 32 -10.35 -28.09 -25.20
C GLU A 32 -10.78 -27.57 -26.58
N GLN A 33 -9.79 -27.34 -27.44
CA GLN A 33 -10.02 -26.85 -28.80
C GLN A 33 -10.57 -27.94 -29.75
N ASP A 34 -10.59 -29.20 -29.30
CA ASP A 34 -10.88 -30.38 -30.13
C ASP A 34 -12.39 -30.62 -30.35
N GLY A 35 -13.27 -29.93 -29.61
CA GLY A 35 -14.72 -30.15 -29.66
C GLY A 35 -15.58 -28.93 -29.98
N LEU A 36 -15.01 -27.73 -30.11
CA LEU A 36 -15.77 -26.46 -30.24
C LEU A 36 -15.56 -25.78 -31.60
N THR A 37 -16.61 -25.12 -32.07
CA THR A 37 -16.56 -24.22 -33.22
C THR A 37 -15.67 -23.00 -32.90
N PRO A 38 -14.91 -22.43 -33.86
CA PRO A 38 -13.97 -21.32 -33.58
C PRO A 38 -14.62 -20.10 -32.90
N ASP A 39 -15.89 -19.84 -33.17
CA ASP A 39 -16.65 -18.73 -32.57
C ASP A 39 -16.94 -18.97 -31.09
N GLU A 40 -17.26 -20.20 -30.69
CA GLU A 40 -17.53 -20.56 -29.29
C GLU A 40 -16.24 -20.50 -28.47
N PHE A 41 -15.11 -20.93 -29.05
CA PHE A 41 -13.80 -20.81 -28.42
C PHE A 41 -13.40 -19.34 -28.19
N ASN A 42 -13.60 -18.48 -29.19
CA ASN A 42 -13.31 -17.05 -29.06
C ASN A 42 -14.21 -16.37 -28.01
N HIS A 43 -15.48 -16.75 -27.93
CA HIS A 43 -16.40 -16.23 -26.92
C HIS A 43 -16.00 -16.67 -25.50
N ALA A 44 -15.62 -17.94 -25.33
CA ALA A 44 -15.13 -18.46 -24.06
C ALA A 44 -13.82 -17.79 -23.63
N LEU A 45 -12.88 -17.61 -24.57
CA LEU A 45 -11.61 -16.92 -24.32
C LEU A 45 -11.81 -15.46 -23.93
N SER A 46 -12.73 -14.75 -24.58
CA SER A 46 -13.09 -13.38 -24.22
C SER A 46 -13.68 -13.30 -22.81
N THR A 47 -14.55 -14.25 -22.45
CA THR A 47 -15.16 -14.30 -21.12
C THR A 47 -14.09 -14.53 -20.04
N PHE A 48 -13.17 -15.47 -20.29
CA PHE A 48 -12.03 -15.73 -19.41
C PHE A 48 -11.16 -14.48 -19.24
N ALA A 49 -10.83 -13.79 -20.33
CA ALA A 49 -10.01 -12.58 -20.29
C ALA A 49 -10.66 -11.48 -19.43
N VAL A 50 -11.97 -11.27 -19.56
CA VAL A 50 -12.71 -10.28 -18.75
C VAL A 50 -12.70 -10.67 -17.27
N LEU A 51 -12.97 -11.94 -16.94
CA LEU A 51 -12.92 -12.42 -15.55
C LEU A 51 -11.54 -12.27 -14.93
N LEU A 52 -10.50 -12.57 -15.71
CA LEU A 52 -9.12 -12.44 -15.28
C LEU A 52 -8.73 -10.98 -15.01
N VAL A 53 -9.15 -10.03 -15.86
CA VAL A 53 -8.95 -8.60 -15.62
C VAL A 53 -9.66 -8.14 -14.34
N ILE A 54 -10.92 -8.54 -14.15
CA ILE A 54 -11.68 -8.21 -12.93
C ILE A 54 -10.96 -8.74 -11.69
N PHE A 55 -10.49 -9.99 -11.73
CA PHE A 55 -9.75 -10.61 -10.63
C PHE A 55 -8.46 -9.86 -10.30
N ILE A 56 -7.70 -9.45 -11.32
CA ILE A 56 -6.48 -8.65 -11.15
C ILE A 56 -6.79 -7.28 -10.54
N CYS A 57 -7.85 -6.61 -11.01
CA CYS A 57 -8.27 -5.32 -10.47
C CYS A 57 -8.63 -5.41 -8.99
N ILE A 58 -9.43 -6.42 -8.59
CA ILE A 58 -9.80 -6.63 -7.19
C ILE A 58 -8.56 -6.92 -6.35
N SER A 59 -7.69 -7.80 -6.83
CA SER A 59 -6.45 -8.16 -6.12
C SER A 59 -5.54 -6.94 -5.93
N GLY A 60 -5.37 -6.11 -6.97
CA GLY A 60 -4.59 -4.88 -6.90
C GLY A 60 -5.16 -3.85 -5.93
N LEU A 61 -6.49 -3.70 -5.87
CA LEU A 61 -7.15 -2.83 -4.90
C LEU A 61 -6.95 -3.31 -3.45
N ILE A 62 -7.05 -4.61 -3.22
CA ILE A 62 -6.79 -5.22 -1.90
C ILE A 62 -5.34 -4.96 -1.49
N GLU A 63 -4.37 -5.18 -2.39
CA GLU A 63 -2.97 -4.92 -2.11
C GLU A 63 -2.67 -3.44 -1.82
N ALA A 64 -3.28 -2.53 -2.58
CA ALA A 64 -3.16 -1.09 -2.32
C ALA A 64 -3.69 -0.70 -0.94
N TYR A 65 -4.84 -1.26 -0.53
CA TYR A 65 -5.39 -1.06 0.80
C TYR A 65 -4.45 -1.54 1.91
N PHE A 66 -3.86 -2.73 1.77
CA PHE A 66 -2.87 -3.23 2.73
C PHE A 66 -1.64 -2.32 2.84
N LEU A 67 -1.14 -1.80 1.71
CA LEU A 67 -0.02 -0.86 1.71
C LEU A 67 -0.38 0.46 2.41
N GLU A 68 -1.60 0.98 2.23
CA GLU A 68 -2.07 2.16 2.94
C GLU A 68 -2.13 1.93 4.45
N VAL A 69 -2.66 0.78 4.89
CA VAL A 69 -2.73 0.43 6.31
C VAL A 69 -1.33 0.36 6.92
N ILE A 70 -0.39 -0.30 6.25
CA ILE A 70 1.02 -0.39 6.72
C ILE A 70 1.64 1.01 6.76
N TYR A 71 1.42 1.84 5.74
CA TYR A 71 1.94 3.20 5.69
C TYR A 71 1.40 4.08 6.82
N ARG A 72 0.09 4.03 7.07
CA ARG A 72 -0.54 4.75 8.19
C ARG A 72 0.01 4.28 9.53
N PHE A 73 0.23 2.97 9.69
CA PHE A 73 0.82 2.41 10.90
C PHE A 73 2.28 2.87 11.09
N TYR A 74 3.07 2.91 10.01
CA TYR A 74 4.43 3.46 10.04
C TYR A 74 4.44 4.94 10.44
N VAL A 75 3.56 5.77 9.87
CA VAL A 75 3.43 7.19 10.23
C VAL A 75 3.07 7.33 11.70
N PHE A 76 2.13 6.53 12.21
CA PHE A 76 1.75 6.53 13.62
C PHE A 76 2.94 6.19 14.54
N LEU A 77 3.74 5.18 14.20
CA LEU A 77 4.95 4.83 14.97
C LEU A 77 5.96 5.98 14.95
N LYS A 78 6.19 6.57 13.77
CA LYS A 78 7.10 7.71 13.61
C LYS A 78 6.68 8.92 14.46
N GLU A 79 5.38 9.24 14.49
CA GLU A 79 4.85 10.32 15.33
C GLU A 79 5.05 10.03 16.82
N ARG A 80 4.82 8.78 17.24
CA ARG A 80 5.03 8.33 18.63
C ARG A 80 6.49 8.46 19.07
N GLU A 81 7.45 8.08 18.22
CA GLU A 81 8.89 8.24 18.50
C GLU A 81 9.29 9.71 18.70
N THR A 82 8.64 10.64 18.00
CA THR A 82 8.91 12.08 18.17
C THR A 82 8.18 12.74 19.34
N SER A 83 7.08 12.15 19.81
CA SER A 83 6.26 12.70 20.91
C SER A 83 6.76 12.38 22.33
N PHE A 84 7.70 11.43 22.47
CA PHE A 84 8.33 11.06 23.74
C PHE A 84 9.69 11.72 23.97
N ASN A 85 10.03 12.76 23.18
CA ASN A 85 11.11 13.65 23.57
C ASN A 85 10.62 14.53 24.73
N PHE A 86 10.61 13.95 25.94
CA PHE A 86 10.67 14.75 27.16
C PHE A 86 11.98 15.53 27.11
N ASN A 87 11.98 16.67 26.42
CA ASN A 87 12.97 17.70 26.62
C ASN A 87 12.83 18.16 28.07
N PHE A 88 13.57 17.51 28.97
CA PHE A 88 13.76 17.95 30.35
C PHE A 88 14.51 19.28 30.42
N ASP A 89 14.96 19.83 29.28
CA ASP A 89 15.76 21.05 29.18
C ASP A 89 14.95 22.35 29.40
N THR A 90 13.64 22.29 29.68
CA THR A 90 12.82 23.51 29.91
C THR A 90 12.14 23.63 31.27
N CYS A 91 12.36 22.70 32.20
CA CYS A 91 11.93 22.90 33.59
C CYS A 91 13.04 23.57 34.42
N THR A 92 13.31 24.84 34.17
CA THR A 92 13.90 25.74 35.17
C THR A 92 13.57 27.22 34.87
N PRO A 93 12.41 27.73 35.32
CA PRO A 93 12.28 29.16 35.56
C PRO A 93 12.66 29.42 37.02
N GLY A 94 13.92 29.76 37.25
CA GLY A 94 14.34 30.61 38.38
C GLY A 94 14.49 29.95 39.76
N PHE A 95 15.70 29.49 40.06
CA PHE A 95 16.28 29.74 41.39
C PHE A 95 17.80 29.92 41.26
N THR A 96 18.23 31.16 41.09
CA THR A 96 19.62 31.55 41.33
C THR A 96 19.71 32.09 42.76
N PRO A 97 20.36 31.39 43.71
CA PRO A 97 20.32 31.77 45.14
C PRO A 97 21.06 33.07 45.50
N ASN A 98 21.61 33.83 44.53
CA ASN A 98 22.62 34.86 44.80
C ASN A 98 22.29 36.28 44.33
N ASN A 99 21.03 36.64 44.07
CA ASN A 99 20.69 38.03 43.82
C ASN A 99 19.68 38.55 44.87
N PRO A 100 20.08 39.45 45.80
CA PRO A 100 19.13 40.04 46.73
C PRO A 100 18.15 40.94 45.98
N PRO A 101 16.86 40.98 46.37
CA PRO A 101 15.88 41.84 45.75
C PRO A 101 16.23 43.32 45.99
N ASN A 102 16.32 44.10 44.92
CA ASN A 102 16.45 45.55 44.96
C ASN A 102 15.08 46.18 45.24
N TYR A 103 14.98 47.02 46.28
CA TYR A 103 13.75 47.69 46.75
C TYR A 103 13.73 49.21 46.47
N ASP A 104 14.48 49.69 45.47
CA ASP A 104 14.53 51.11 45.07
C ASP A 104 13.28 51.61 44.30
N GLY A 105 12.08 51.43 44.84
CA GLY A 105 10.87 51.89 44.14
C GLY A 105 9.60 52.10 44.95
N MET A 106 9.62 51.99 46.28
CA MET A 106 8.41 52.16 47.09
C MET A 106 8.55 53.28 48.13
N LEU A 107 8.76 54.51 47.66
CA LEU A 107 8.38 55.74 48.39
C LEU A 107 7.90 56.79 47.38
N GLY A 108 6.59 56.85 47.22
CA GLY A 108 5.82 57.91 46.55
C GLY A 108 4.42 57.93 47.13
#